data_AF-A0A6G2KVM1-F1
#
_entry.id   AF-A0A6G2KVM1-F1
#
_cell.length_a   1.000
_cell.length_b   1.000
_cell.length_c   1.000
_cell.angle_alpha   90.00
_cell.angle_beta   90.00
_cell.angle_gamma   90.00
#
_symmetry.space_group_name_H-M   'P 1'
#
loop_
_entity.id
_entity.type
_entity.pdbx_description
1 polymer ?
#
loop_
_entity_poly.entity_id
_entity_poly.type
_entity_poly.pdbx_seq_one_letter_code
_entity_poly.pdbx_strand_id
1 'polypeptide(L)'
;MNHILYEKMSQKVQEIVNQVPQMRQLAESLGYDPTDEFVRGMTTGRLYNSFVYQSRRLQKRNPTEAEMTEFSKLIKSVWHIT
;
A
#
# COMPACT_ATOMS: atom_id res chain seq x y z
N MET A 1 8.06 8.40 -10.94
CA MET A 1 8.61 7.95 -9.64
C MET A 1 10.07 7.59 -9.88
N ASN A 2 10.99 8.11 -9.08
CA ASN A 2 12.41 7.76 -9.25
C ASN A 2 12.68 6.31 -8.83
N HIS A 3 13.80 5.73 -9.29
CA HIS A 3 14.10 4.31 -9.06
C HIS A 3 14.15 3.93 -7.58
N ILE A 4 14.74 4.78 -6.73
CA ILE A 4 14.88 4.53 -5.28
C ILE A 4 13.51 4.41 -4.61
N LEU A 5 12.61 5.34 -4.92
CA LEU A 5 11.25 5.32 -4.38
C LEU A 5 10.47 4.13 -4.95
N TYR A 6 10.65 3.80 -6.23
CA TYR A 6 10.01 2.64 -6.86
C TYR A 6 10.39 1.32 -6.19
N GLU A 7 11.68 1.07 -5.99
CA GLU A 7 12.15 -0.12 -5.28
C GLU A 7 11.62 -0.18 -3.85
N LYS A 8 11.66 0.97 -3.15
CA LYS A 8 11.17 1.03 -1.77
C LYS A 8 9.67 0.73 -1.68
N MET A 9 8.89 1.25 -2.63
CA MET A 9 7.46 0.98 -2.68
C MET A 9 7.15 -0.45 -3.10
N SER A 10 7.94 -1.05 -3.98
CA SER A 10 7.79 -2.46 -4.38
C SER A 10 7.95 -3.38 -3.17
N GLN A 11 8.97 -3.14 -2.34
CA GLN A 11 9.16 -3.84 -1.07
C GLN A 11 7.96 -3.65 -0.12
N LYS A 12 7.50 -2.40 0.04
CA LYS A 12 6.37 -2.08 0.92
C LYS A 12 5.06 -2.74 0.48
N VAL A 13 4.80 -2.81 -0.82
CA VAL A 13 3.64 -3.51 -1.36
C VAL A 13 3.70 -4.99 -0.97
N GLN A 14 4.82 -5.67 -1.21
CA GLN A 14 5.00 -7.08 -0.85
C GLN A 14 4.84 -7.32 0.66
N GLU A 15 5.48 -6.49 1.49
CA GLU A 15 5.33 -6.55 2.95
C GLU A 15 3.87 -6.44 3.39
N ILE A 16 3.13 -5.46 2.86
CA ILE A 16 1.75 -5.21 3.25
C ILE A 16 0.83 -6.34 2.78
N VAL A 17 1.02 -6.86 1.57
CA VAL A 17 0.24 -8.00 1.04
C VAL A 17 0.44 -9.24 1.89
N ASN A 18 1.67 -9.54 2.29
CA ASN A 18 1.97 -10.67 3.18
C ASN A 18 1.37 -10.52 4.59
N GLN A 19 0.97 -9.30 4.98
CA GLN A 19 0.33 -9.03 6.27
C GLN A 19 -1.20 -9.08 6.23
N VAL A 20 -1.81 -9.29 5.06
CA VAL A 20 -3.29 -9.36 4.92
C VAL A 20 -3.93 -10.37 5.89
N PRO A 21 -3.39 -11.59 6.12
CA PRO A 21 -3.96 -12.52 7.11
C PRO A 21 -3.99 -11.94 8.53
N GLN A 22 -2.95 -11.21 8.93
CA GLN A 22 -2.88 -10.58 10.26
C GLN A 22 -3.85 -9.39 10.36
N MET A 23 -4.08 -8.67 9.25
CA MET A 23 -5.11 -7.62 9.22
C MET A 23 -6.51 -8.20 9.39
N ARG A 24 -6.80 -9.35 8.77
CA ARG A 24 -8.07 -10.08 9.00
C ARG A 24 -8.23 -10.49 10.45
N GLN A 25 -7.21 -11.13 11.01
CA GLN A 25 -7.22 -11.56 12.41
C GLN A 25 -7.43 -10.38 13.39
N LEU A 26 -6.78 -9.24 13.13
CA LEU A 26 -6.97 -8.04 13.94
C LEU A 26 -8.41 -7.51 13.85
N ALA A 27 -8.97 -7.45 12.64
CA ALA A 27 -10.35 -7.01 12.43
C ALA A 27 -11.34 -7.90 13.18
N GLU A 28 -11.20 -9.22 13.07
CA GLU A 28 -12.01 -10.20 13.82
C GLU A 28 -11.86 -10.02 15.34
N SER A 29 -10.63 -9.84 15.83
CA SER A 29 -10.34 -9.65 17.25
C SER A 29 -10.97 -8.38 17.83
N LEU A 30 -11.25 -7.39 16.97
CA LEU A 30 -11.94 -6.15 17.32
C LEU A 30 -13.46 -6.21 17.09
N GLY A 31 -13.99 -7.36 16.66
CA GLY A 31 -15.42 -7.56 16.42
C GLY A 31 -15.92 -7.03 15.07
N TYR A 32 -15.02 -6.76 14.12
CA TYR A 32 -15.40 -6.44 12.75
C TYR A 32 -15.55 -7.72 11.91
N ASP A 33 -16.46 -7.68 10.94
CA ASP A 33 -16.50 -8.67 9.86
C ASP A 33 -15.42 -8.32 8.82
N PRO A 34 -14.36 -9.14 8.65
CA PRO A 34 -13.25 -8.84 7.76
C PRO A 34 -13.62 -9.15 6.29
N THR A 35 -14.67 -8.51 5.77
CA THR A 35 -15.05 -8.63 4.37
C THR A 35 -13.89 -8.27 3.46
N ASP A 36 -13.91 -8.77 2.24
CA ASP A 36 -12.85 -8.47 1.28
C ASP A 36 -12.76 -6.96 1.00
N GLU A 37 -13.88 -6.24 0.94
CA GLU A 37 -13.93 -4.78 0.85
C GLU A 37 -13.25 -4.12 2.05
N PHE A 38 -13.52 -4.60 3.27
CA PHE A 38 -12.94 -4.07 4.50
C PHE A 38 -11.41 -4.23 4.48
N VAL A 39 -10.93 -5.43 4.14
CA VAL A 39 -9.50 -5.74 4.05
C VAL A 39 -8.82 -4.98 2.91
N ARG A 40 -9.48 -4.83 1.76
CA ARG A 40 -9.01 -3.98 0.65
C ARG A 40 -8.88 -2.53 1.09
N GLY A 41 -9.85 -2.01 1.84
CA GLY A 41 -9.83 -0.65 2.41
C GLY A 41 -8.63 -0.45 3.35
N MET A 42 -8.45 -1.35 4.32
CA MET A 42 -7.29 -1.31 5.24
C MET A 42 -5.97 -1.34 4.48
N THR A 43 -5.85 -2.25 3.52
CA THR A 43 -4.63 -2.43 2.74
C THR A 43 -4.32 -1.19 1.90
N THR A 44 -5.34 -0.65 1.22
CA THR A 44 -5.21 0.57 0.40
C THR A 44 -4.79 1.77 1.26
N GLY A 45 -5.37 1.93 2.45
CA GLY A 45 -4.97 2.98 3.40
C GLY A 45 -3.52 2.86 3.84
N ARG A 46 -3.05 1.64 4.16
CA ARG A 46 -1.66 1.39 4.54
C ARG A 46 -0.67 1.63 3.39
N LEU A 47 -1.04 1.26 2.18
CA LEU A 47 -0.26 1.51 0.96
C LEU A 47 -0.13 3.02 0.70
N TYR A 48 -1.24 3.76 0.74
CA TYR A 48 -1.26 5.21 0.59
C TYR A 48 -0.37 5.91 1.65
N ASN A 49 -0.53 5.55 2.92
CA ASN A 49 0.29 6.10 4.00
C ASN A 49 1.78 5.82 3.79
N SER A 50 2.12 4.59 3.39
CA SER A 50 3.50 4.22 3.09
C SER A 50 4.06 5.05 1.93
N PHE A 51 3.30 5.23 0.87
CA PHE A 51 3.72 6.01 -0.30
C PHE A 51 3.99 7.48 0.04
N VAL A 52 3.06 8.14 0.73
CA VAL A 52 3.21 9.54 1.14
C VAL A 52 4.41 9.69 2.07
N TYR A 53 4.56 8.78 3.04
CA TYR A 53 5.68 8.81 3.98
C TYR A 53 7.03 8.61 3.28
N GLN A 54 7.17 7.59 2.42
CA GLN A 54 8.44 7.31 1.73
C GLN A 54 8.80 8.42 0.75
N SER A 55 7.81 8.98 0.04
CA SER A 55 8.00 10.15 -0.82
C SER A 55 8.60 11.33 -0.03
N ARG A 56 8.01 11.68 1.11
CA ARG A 56 8.53 12.74 1.99
C ARG A 56 9.92 12.42 2.53
N ARG A 57 10.15 11.20 2.98
CA ARG A 57 11.42 10.78 3.60
C ARG A 57 12.58 10.82 2.61
N LEU A 58 12.39 10.26 1.41
CA LEU A 58 13.42 10.05 0.40
C LEU A 58 13.61 11.27 -0.51
N GLN A 59 12.53 11.98 -0.85
CA GLN A 59 12.57 13.09 -1.80
C GLN A 59 12.41 14.47 -1.15
N LYS A 60 12.14 14.53 0.16
CA LYS A 60 11.94 15.78 0.92
C LYS A 60 10.77 16.65 0.44
N ARG A 61 9.80 16.05 -0.25
CA ARG A 61 8.57 16.70 -0.73
C ARG A 61 7.39 15.73 -0.72
N ASN A 62 6.19 16.26 -0.93
CA ASN A 62 5.00 15.43 -1.20
C ASN A 62 5.14 14.72 -2.55
N PRO A 63 4.50 13.55 -2.72
CA PRO A 63 4.44 12.89 -4.02
C PRO A 63 3.72 13.77 -5.05
N THR A 64 4.13 13.70 -6.31
CA THR A 64 3.40 14.33 -7.42
C THR A 64 2.26 13.44 -7.92
N GLU A 65 1.34 14.01 -8.70
CA GLU A 65 0.28 13.24 -9.36
C GLU A 65 0.83 12.17 -10.32
N ALA A 66 1.94 12.47 -11.01
CA ALA A 66 2.62 11.50 -11.87
C ALA A 66 3.17 10.33 -11.06
N GLU A 67 3.78 10.60 -9.90
CA GLU A 67 4.27 9.55 -8.99
C GLU A 67 3.12 8.73 -8.40
N MET A 68 1.98 9.36 -8.06
CA MET A 68 0.78 8.65 -7.62
C MET A 68 0.25 7.72 -8.73
N THR A 69 0.24 8.18 -9.97
CA THR A 69 -0.18 7.38 -11.13
C THR A 69 0.74 6.17 -11.30
N GLU A 70 2.05 6.35 -11.23
CA GLU A 70 3.00 5.24 -11.28
C GLU A 70 2.87 4.27 -10.10
N PHE A 71 2.64 4.80 -8.89
CA PHE A 71 2.39 3.97 -7.71
C PHE A 71 1.14 3.09 -7.88
N SER A 72 0.07 3.64 -8.47
CA SER A 72 -1.14 2.86 -8.78
C SER A 72 -0.87 1.72 -9.77
N LYS A 73 0.01 1.93 -10.75
CA LYS A 73 0.42 0.89 -11.71
C LYS A 73 1.24 -0.20 -11.02
N LEU A 74 2.15 0.20 -10.13
CA LEU A 74 2.94 -0.74 -9.32
C LEU A 74 2.04 -1.62 -8.43
N ILE A 75 1.03 -1.05 -7.78
CA ILE A 75 0.08 -1.85 -7.01
C ILE A 75 -0.61 -2.86 -7.92
N LYS A 76 -1.13 -2.44 -9.07
CA LYS A 76 -1.81 -3.33 -10.04
C LYS A 76 -0.92 -4.41 -10.64
N SER A 77 0.39 -4.20 -10.73
CA SER A 77 1.31 -5.22 -11.25
C SER A 77 1.65 -6.30 -10.22
N VAL A 78 1.60 -5.96 -8.93
CA VAL A 78 1.88 -6.90 -7.83
C VAL A 78 0.61 -7.58 -7.33
N TRP A 79 -0.47 -6.82 -7.31
CA TRP A 79 -1.79 -7.26 -6.92
C TRP A 79 -2.58 -7.52 -8.19
N HIS A 80 -2.80 -8.79 -8.52
CA HIS A 80 -3.73 -9.21 -9.57
C HIS A 80 -5.16 -8.84 -9.13
N ILE A 81 -5.49 -7.54 -9.16
CA ILE A 81 -6.84 -7.04 -9.02
C ILE A 81 -7.52 -7.37 -10.35
N THR A 82 -8.13 -8.56 -10.39
CA THR A 82 -9.16 -8.94 -11.35
C THR A 82 -10.37 -9.38 -10.57
#